data_AF-A0A3N7CJM1-F1
#
_entry.id   AF-A0A3N7CJM1-F1
#
_cell.length_a   1.000
_cell.length_b   1.000
_cell.length_c   1.000
_cell.angle_alpha   90.00
_cell.angle_beta   90.00
_cell.angle_gamma   90.00
#
_symmetry.space_group_name_H-M   'P 1'
#
loop_
_entity.id
_entity.type
_entity.pdbx_description
1 polymer ?
#
loop_
_entity_poly.entity_id
_entity_poly.type
_entity_poly.pdbx_seq_one_letter_code
_entity_poly.pdbx_strand_id
1 'polypeptide(L)'
;MADKNNKKKGSKNPVINPVKPGATTGTTVVGQDVSIRAKKITAFIASIVLLYIAKQMNAPFLPERIGNYWNDFKEERLELDEEKRMQMRNGASYVFSKDIATMLKNARVDSNDVILMPSTSYLQAAGLDYHVPEPPIFYYFTGVKTTWHGYDMTIMPKWYCRYQNKSFYLDKIQDKKQLDSILAILKPYPTAL
;
A
#
# COMPACT_ATOMS: atom_id res chain seq x y z
N MET A 1 7.51 49.76 27.90
CA MET A 1 7.64 48.38 28.42
C MET A 1 8.39 47.58 27.35
N ALA A 2 9.72 47.56 27.34
CA ALA A 2 10.64 46.81 28.21
C ALA A 2 10.69 45.30 27.90
N ASP A 3 11.63 44.89 27.03
CA ASP A 3 12.48 43.68 27.12
C ASP A 3 13.43 43.69 25.89
N LYS A 4 14.72 44.02 25.91
CA LYS A 4 15.93 43.57 26.64
C LYS A 4 16.37 42.11 26.40
N ASN A 5 17.50 42.04 25.67
CA ASN A 5 18.65 41.14 25.85
C ASN A 5 18.52 39.66 25.46
N ASN A 6 19.37 39.19 24.53
CA ASN A 6 20.73 38.74 24.88
C ASN A 6 21.44 38.12 23.66
N LYS A 7 22.27 38.90 22.95
CA LYS A 7 23.10 38.43 21.83
C LYS A 7 24.51 38.18 22.35
N LYS A 8 24.90 36.91 22.51
CA LYS A 8 26.19 36.49 23.06
C LYS A 8 27.35 36.97 22.18
N LYS A 9 28.34 37.56 22.87
CA LYS A 9 29.61 38.08 22.38
C LYS A 9 30.52 36.96 21.86
N GLY A 10 31.32 37.31 20.86
CA GLY A 10 32.32 36.43 20.25
C GLY A 10 33.51 36.12 21.15
N SER A 11 34.20 35.04 20.80
CA SER A 11 35.56 34.75 21.22
C SER A 11 36.41 34.60 19.95
N LYS A 12 37.34 35.54 19.75
CA LYS A 12 38.38 35.45 18.72
C LYS A 12 39.56 34.71 19.35
N ASN A 13 39.77 33.46 18.97
CA ASN A 13 41.01 32.75 19.31
C ASN A 13 42.13 33.14 18.32
N PRO A 14 43.37 33.29 18.80
CA PRO A 14 44.51 33.72 18.00
C PRO A 14 44.95 32.63 17.01
N VAL A 15 45.32 33.08 15.81
CA VAL A 15 45.97 32.28 14.77
C VAL A 15 47.38 31.94 15.25
N ILE A 16 47.63 30.64 15.47
CA ILE A 16 48.97 30.10 15.72
C ILE A 16 49.32 29.22 14.50
N ASN A 17 50.13 29.76 13.59
CA ASN A 17 51.02 28.95 12.76
C ASN A 17 52.31 28.79 13.58
N PRO A 18 52.84 27.58 13.81
CA PRO A 18 53.60 26.82 12.79
C PRO A 18 53.42 25.29 13.01
N VAL A 19 53.98 24.31 12.30
CA VAL A 19 55.32 24.04 11.76
C VAL A 19 55.10 22.94 10.70
N LYS A 20 55.78 23.05 9.56
CA LYS A 20 55.80 22.04 8.49
C LYS A 20 56.45 20.75 9.02
N PRO A 21 55.74 19.60 9.09
CA PRO A 21 56.37 18.33 9.43
C PRO A 21 57.35 17.97 8.31
N GLY A 22 58.59 17.65 8.70
CA GLY A 22 59.62 17.17 7.79
C GLY A 22 59.13 15.95 7.01
N ALA A 23 59.63 15.84 5.78
CA ALA A 23 59.43 14.69 4.92
C ALA A 23 59.82 13.41 5.69
N THR A 24 58.81 12.69 6.17
CA THR A 24 58.99 11.34 6.65
C THR A 24 59.15 10.50 5.40
N THR A 25 60.36 9.99 5.20
CA THR A 25 60.67 8.94 4.23
C THR A 25 59.62 7.85 4.38
N GLY A 26 58.73 7.75 3.40
CA GLY A 26 57.75 6.69 3.32
C GLY A 26 58.48 5.38 3.13
N THR A 27 58.75 4.68 4.23
CA THR A 27 59.02 3.26 4.18
C THR A 27 57.76 2.63 3.61
N THR A 28 57.79 2.30 2.33
CA THR A 28 56.71 1.59 1.65
C THR A 28 56.52 0.28 2.40
N VAL A 29 55.46 0.20 3.24
CA VAL A 29 55.11 -1.03 3.95
C VAL A 29 54.45 -1.96 2.92
N VAL A 30 55.26 -2.52 2.03
CA VAL A 30 54.87 -3.45 0.96
C VAL A 30 54.14 -4.69 1.55
N GLY A 31 54.21 -4.93 2.86
CA GLY A 31 53.54 -6.05 3.54
C GLY A 31 52.11 -5.79 4.06
N GLN A 32 51.68 -4.54 4.31
CA GLN A 32 50.37 -4.31 4.96
C GLN A 32 49.19 -4.40 3.99
N ASP A 33 49.33 -3.89 2.76
CA ASP A 33 48.29 -3.97 1.73
C ASP A 33 48.02 -5.40 1.24
N VAL A 34 49.06 -6.25 1.24
CA VAL A 34 48.93 -7.67 0.88
C VAL A 34 48.08 -8.41 1.91
N SER A 35 48.23 -8.09 3.20
CA SER A 35 47.47 -8.74 4.28
C SER A 35 45.97 -8.42 4.25
N ILE A 36 45.59 -7.19 3.87
CA ILE A 36 44.19 -6.76 3.77
C ILE A 36 43.53 -7.36 2.53
N ARG A 37 44.24 -7.37 1.39
CA ARG A 37 43.77 -8.01 0.15
C ARG A 37 43.60 -9.52 0.35
N ALA A 38 44.55 -10.18 0.99
CA ALA A 38 44.44 -11.61 1.33
C ALA A 38 43.23 -11.89 2.22
N LYS A 39 43.00 -11.10 3.29
CA LYS A 39 41.80 -11.25 4.15
C LYS A 39 40.49 -11.06 3.40
N LYS A 40 40.41 -10.10 2.47
CA LYS A 40 39.21 -9.88 1.63
C LYS A 40 38.98 -11.04 0.65
N ILE A 41 40.05 -11.56 0.04
CA ILE A 41 39.97 -12.74 -0.84
C ILE A 41 39.53 -13.96 -0.03
N THR A 42 40.10 -14.20 1.15
CA THR A 42 39.69 -15.31 2.03
C THR A 42 38.24 -15.17 2.48
N ALA A 43 37.78 -13.97 2.84
CA ALA A 43 36.38 -13.72 3.21
C ALA A 43 35.42 -13.96 2.03
N PHE A 44 35.81 -13.57 0.81
CA PHE A 44 35.04 -13.81 -0.40
C PHE A 44 34.98 -15.30 -0.76
N ILE A 45 36.10 -16.02 -0.65
CA ILE A 45 36.12 -17.47 -0.85
C ILE A 45 35.26 -18.17 0.21
N ALA A 46 35.38 -17.76 1.48
CA ALA A 46 34.58 -18.30 2.56
C ALA A 46 33.07 -18.05 2.36
N SER A 47 32.68 -16.88 1.83
CA SER A 47 31.27 -16.60 1.52
C SER A 47 30.74 -17.46 0.38
N ILE A 48 31.54 -17.70 -0.67
CA ILE A 48 31.16 -18.62 -1.76
C ILE A 48 30.99 -20.05 -1.24
N VAL A 49 31.91 -20.52 -0.39
CA VAL A 49 31.83 -21.86 0.22
C VAL A 49 30.58 -21.98 1.11
N LEU A 50 30.27 -20.96 1.91
CA LEU A 50 29.04 -20.91 2.71
C LEU A 50 27.78 -20.94 1.84
N LEU A 51 27.74 -20.19 0.74
CA LEU A 51 26.62 -20.22 -0.21
C LEU A 51 26.47 -21.61 -0.87
N TYR A 52 27.57 -22.28 -1.16
CA TYR A 52 27.55 -23.64 -1.72
C TYR A 52 27.01 -24.67 -0.72
N ILE A 53 27.45 -24.62 0.54
CA ILE A 53 26.92 -25.47 1.61
C ILE A 53 25.43 -25.19 1.84
N ALA A 54 25.04 -23.91 1.91
CA ALA A 54 23.64 -23.52 2.05
C ALA A 54 22.77 -24.02 0.88
N LYS A 55 23.28 -24.00 -0.36
CA LYS A 55 22.60 -24.57 -1.53
C LYS A 55 22.42 -26.09 -1.40
N GLN A 56 23.44 -26.81 -0.95
CA GLN A 56 23.40 -28.26 -0.74
C GLN A 56 22.39 -28.66 0.34
N MET A 57 22.42 -27.97 1.49
CA MET A 57 21.50 -28.22 2.60
C MET A 57 20.04 -27.90 2.25
N ASN A 58 19.82 -26.90 1.38
CA ASN A 58 18.50 -26.47 0.93
C ASN A 58 18.18 -26.92 -0.51
N ALA A 59 18.84 -27.97 -0.99
CA ALA A 59 18.71 -28.46 -2.36
C ALA A 59 17.25 -28.76 -2.80
N PRO A 60 16.35 -29.30 -1.95
CA PRO A 60 14.95 -29.45 -2.34
C PRO A 60 14.15 -28.14 -2.22
N PHE A 61 14.46 -27.30 -1.22
CA PHE A 61 13.73 -26.05 -0.96
C PHE A 61 13.87 -25.02 -2.10
N LEU A 62 15.06 -24.85 -2.66
CA LEU A 62 15.32 -23.84 -3.68
C LEU A 62 14.50 -24.03 -4.98
N PRO A 63 14.50 -25.21 -5.64
CA PRO A 63 13.69 -25.43 -6.83
C PRO A 63 12.19 -25.46 -6.51
N GLU A 64 11.76 -26.07 -5.40
CA GLU A 64 10.34 -26.21 -5.08
C GLU A 64 9.67 -24.89 -4.69
N ARG A 65 10.36 -24.01 -3.98
CA ARG A 65 9.79 -22.72 -3.53
C ARG A 65 10.12 -21.56 -4.45
N ILE A 66 11.36 -21.45 -4.92
CA ILE A 66 11.81 -20.28 -5.68
C ILE A 66 11.65 -20.53 -7.18
N GLY A 67 12.02 -21.72 -7.66
CA GLY A 67 11.89 -22.09 -9.06
C GLY A 67 10.42 -22.09 -9.52
N ASN A 68 9.56 -22.80 -8.79
CA ASN A 68 8.13 -22.86 -9.09
C ASN A 68 7.48 -21.48 -9.00
N TYR A 69 7.68 -20.74 -7.90
CA TYR A 69 7.17 -19.37 -7.78
C TYR A 69 7.60 -18.46 -8.95
N TRP A 70 8.84 -18.56 -9.42
CA TRP A 70 9.32 -17.73 -10.52
C TRP A 70 8.72 -18.13 -11.87
N ASN A 71 8.43 -19.42 -12.06
CA ASN A 71 7.74 -19.91 -13.25
C ASN A 71 6.25 -19.52 -13.20
N ASP A 72 5.57 -19.75 -12.08
CA ASP A 72 4.17 -19.34 -11.85
C ASP A 72 4.02 -17.82 -12.03
N PHE A 73 4.94 -17.03 -11.46
CA PHE A 73 4.94 -15.58 -11.63
C PHE A 73 5.16 -15.16 -13.08
N LYS A 74 6.03 -15.85 -13.82
CA LYS A 74 6.24 -15.56 -15.25
C LYS A 74 5.00 -15.90 -16.08
N GLU A 75 4.39 -17.04 -15.81
CA GLU A 75 3.16 -17.50 -16.47
C GLU A 75 2.01 -16.53 -16.16
N GLU A 76 1.79 -16.19 -14.89
CA GLU A 76 0.80 -15.18 -14.49
C GLU A 76 1.09 -13.79 -15.09
N ARG A 77 2.35 -13.39 -15.22
CA ARG A 77 2.70 -12.09 -15.80
C ARG A 77 2.52 -12.06 -17.32
N LEU A 78 2.73 -13.19 -18.00
CA LEU A 78 2.70 -13.27 -19.46
C LEU A 78 1.34 -13.66 -20.02
N GLU A 79 0.53 -14.42 -19.27
CA GLU A 79 -0.69 -15.03 -19.78
C GLU A 79 -1.98 -14.49 -19.12
N LEU A 80 -1.87 -13.85 -17.96
CA LEU A 80 -3.03 -13.39 -17.19
C LEU A 80 -3.14 -11.86 -17.20
N ASP A 81 -4.16 -11.38 -17.90
CA ASP A 81 -4.60 -9.98 -17.86
C ASP A 81 -4.78 -9.49 -16.41
N GLU A 82 -4.48 -8.22 -16.16
CA GLU A 82 -4.53 -7.61 -14.82
C GLU A 82 -5.92 -7.76 -14.19
N GLU A 83 -6.98 -7.51 -14.97
CA GLU A 83 -8.36 -7.67 -14.52
C GLU A 83 -8.67 -9.12 -14.12
N LYS A 84 -8.18 -10.10 -14.89
CA LYS A 84 -8.39 -11.52 -14.58
C LYS A 84 -7.68 -11.94 -13.30
N ARG A 85 -6.47 -11.41 -13.03
CA ARG A 85 -5.75 -11.63 -11.76
C ARG A 85 -6.51 -11.02 -10.58
N MET A 86 -7.03 -9.82 -10.75
CA MET A 86 -7.83 -9.15 -9.72
C MET A 86 -9.12 -9.89 -9.42
N GLN A 87 -9.80 -10.41 -10.45
CA GLN A 87 -10.99 -11.23 -10.30
C GLN A 87 -10.70 -12.55 -9.58
N MET A 88 -9.62 -13.26 -9.92
CA MET A 88 -9.26 -14.51 -9.24
C MET A 88 -8.88 -14.29 -7.77
N ARG A 89 -8.20 -13.18 -7.47
CA ARG A 89 -7.74 -12.86 -6.10
C ARG A 89 -8.86 -12.40 -5.19
N ASN A 90 -9.75 -11.55 -5.69
CA ASN A 90 -10.77 -10.86 -4.88
C ASN A 90 -12.18 -11.41 -5.09
N GLY A 91 -12.36 -12.34 -6.04
CA GLY A 91 -13.61 -13.06 -6.26
C GLY A 91 -14.79 -12.17 -6.65
N ALA A 92 -15.98 -12.58 -6.19
CA ALA A 92 -17.24 -11.93 -6.52
C ALA A 92 -17.29 -10.47 -6.07
N SER A 93 -16.66 -10.12 -4.94
CA SER A 93 -16.64 -8.75 -4.44
C SER A 93 -16.01 -7.76 -5.42
N TYR A 94 -14.97 -8.18 -6.14
CA TYR A 94 -14.36 -7.36 -7.19
C TYR A 94 -15.29 -7.15 -8.37
N VAL A 95 -15.93 -8.22 -8.84
CA VAL A 95 -16.88 -8.17 -9.97
C VAL A 95 -18.03 -7.22 -9.65
N PHE A 96 -18.70 -7.40 -8.51
CA PHE A 96 -19.78 -6.51 -8.09
C PHE A 96 -19.33 -5.05 -7.93
N SER A 97 -18.15 -4.82 -7.34
CA SER A 97 -17.60 -3.47 -7.21
C SER A 97 -17.40 -2.80 -8.58
N LYS A 98 -16.87 -3.54 -9.56
CA LYS A 98 -16.65 -3.05 -10.93
C LYS A 98 -17.96 -2.80 -11.68
N ASP A 99 -18.98 -3.63 -11.48
CA ASP A 99 -20.31 -3.42 -12.07
C ASP A 99 -20.96 -2.15 -11.51
N ILE A 100 -20.91 -1.95 -10.19
CA ILE A 100 -21.40 -0.74 -9.54
C ILE A 100 -20.65 0.49 -10.06
N ALA A 101 -19.32 0.41 -10.18
CA ALA A 101 -18.51 1.48 -10.74
C ALA A 101 -18.86 1.79 -12.21
N THR A 102 -19.19 0.77 -12.99
CA THR A 102 -19.63 0.94 -14.38
C THR A 102 -20.99 1.64 -14.44
N MET A 103 -21.93 1.26 -13.56
CA MET A 103 -23.21 1.97 -13.42
C MET A 103 -23.02 3.45 -13.08
N LEU A 104 -22.10 3.75 -12.16
CA LEU A 104 -21.78 5.13 -11.77
C LEU A 104 -21.18 5.94 -12.92
N LYS A 105 -20.26 5.35 -13.68
CA LYS A 105 -19.70 5.96 -14.89
C LYS A 105 -20.78 6.24 -15.93
N ASN A 106 -21.70 5.29 -16.14
CA ASN A 106 -22.82 5.44 -17.07
C ASN A 106 -23.81 6.52 -16.62
N ALA A 107 -24.01 6.68 -15.31
CA ALA A 107 -24.80 7.75 -14.71
C ALA A 107 -24.08 9.11 -14.71
N ARG A 108 -22.85 9.20 -15.25
CA ARG A 108 -22.00 10.42 -15.31
C ARG A 108 -21.78 11.05 -13.93
N VAL A 109 -21.59 10.21 -12.91
CA VAL A 109 -21.21 10.67 -11.57
C VAL A 109 -19.82 11.31 -11.62
N ASP A 110 -19.65 12.45 -10.96
CA ASP A 110 -18.34 13.09 -10.83
C ASP A 110 -17.41 12.17 -10.03
N SER A 111 -16.19 11.97 -10.51
CA SER A 111 -15.12 11.25 -9.81
C SER A 111 -14.86 11.72 -8.36
N ASN A 112 -15.24 12.96 -8.03
CA ASN A 112 -15.10 13.53 -6.70
C ASN A 112 -16.28 13.26 -5.78
N ASP A 113 -17.41 12.79 -6.31
CA ASP A 113 -18.60 12.50 -5.51
C ASP A 113 -18.38 11.23 -4.68
N VAL A 114 -18.85 11.27 -3.43
CA VAL A 114 -18.84 10.12 -2.53
C VAL A 114 -20.17 9.39 -2.61
N ILE A 115 -20.11 8.07 -2.74
CA ILE A 115 -21.29 7.20 -2.77
C ILE A 115 -21.44 6.48 -1.44
N LEU A 116 -22.64 6.56 -0.88
CA LEU A 116 -23.04 5.75 0.26
C LEU A 116 -23.34 4.33 -0.22
N MET A 117 -22.53 3.39 0.23
CA MET A 117 -22.74 1.97 0.00
C MET A 117 -23.55 1.35 1.15
N PRO A 118 -24.45 0.40 0.87
CA PRO A 118 -25.10 -0.37 1.90
C PRO A 118 -24.07 -1.28 2.58
N SER A 119 -24.32 -1.71 3.82
CA SER A 119 -23.45 -2.64 4.51
C SER A 119 -23.57 -4.05 3.94
N THR A 120 -22.52 -4.87 4.13
CA THR A 120 -22.56 -6.31 3.78
C THR A 120 -23.75 -7.01 4.42
N SER A 121 -24.05 -6.72 5.69
CA SER A 121 -25.17 -7.33 6.41
C SER A 121 -26.53 -6.96 5.80
N TYR A 122 -26.70 -5.73 5.30
CA TYR A 122 -27.89 -5.33 4.56
C TYR A 122 -28.07 -6.15 3.27
N LEU A 123 -26.99 -6.31 2.50
CA LEU A 123 -27.04 -7.06 1.23
C LEU A 123 -27.27 -8.55 1.43
N GLN A 124 -26.65 -9.14 2.45
CA GLN A 124 -26.88 -10.54 2.84
C GLN A 124 -28.32 -10.76 3.29
N ALA A 125 -28.90 -9.84 4.07
CA ALA A 125 -30.32 -9.90 4.45
C ALA A 125 -31.25 -9.79 3.23
N ALA A 126 -30.82 -9.10 2.16
CA ALA A 126 -31.51 -9.04 0.89
C ALA A 126 -31.21 -10.24 -0.05
N GLY A 127 -30.48 -11.25 0.42
CA GLY A 127 -30.17 -12.48 -0.31
C GLY A 127 -29.06 -12.35 -1.35
N LEU A 128 -28.20 -11.32 -1.25
CA LEU A 128 -27.02 -11.17 -2.09
C LEU A 128 -25.75 -11.57 -1.32
N ASP A 129 -25.03 -12.55 -1.85
CA ASP A 129 -23.71 -12.92 -1.35
C ASP A 129 -22.64 -11.97 -1.94
N TYR A 130 -22.61 -10.75 -1.40
CA TYR A 130 -21.61 -9.74 -1.74
C TYR A 130 -21.06 -9.12 -0.47
N HIS A 131 -19.79 -9.38 -0.20
CA HIS A 131 -19.05 -8.69 0.83
C HIS A 131 -18.58 -7.33 0.30
N VAL A 132 -19.18 -6.26 0.84
CA VAL A 132 -18.90 -4.88 0.44
C VAL A 132 -17.50 -4.50 0.94
N PRO A 133 -16.54 -4.20 0.04
CA PRO A 133 -15.18 -3.84 0.44
C PRO A 133 -15.12 -2.52 1.21
N GLU A 134 -14.11 -2.40 2.07
CA GLU A 134 -13.78 -1.12 2.74
C GLU A 134 -13.61 0.03 1.75
N PRO A 135 -13.94 1.28 2.12
CA PRO A 135 -13.84 2.41 1.19
C PRO A 135 -12.48 2.55 0.48
N PRO A 136 -11.32 2.36 1.14
CA PRO A 136 -10.02 2.38 0.46
C PRO A 136 -9.85 1.23 -0.54
N ILE A 137 -10.35 0.03 -0.20
CA ILE A 137 -10.27 -1.16 -1.07
C ILE A 137 -11.21 -0.99 -2.27
N PHE A 138 -12.41 -0.48 -2.04
CA PHE A 138 -13.35 -0.16 -3.11
C PHE A 138 -12.76 0.87 -4.07
N TYR A 139 -12.14 1.92 -3.55
CA TYR A 139 -11.43 2.91 -4.35
C TYR A 139 -10.27 2.27 -5.13
N TYR A 140 -9.50 1.37 -4.52
CA TYR A 140 -8.44 0.64 -5.22
C TYR A 140 -8.98 -0.20 -6.40
N PHE A 141 -10.14 -0.83 -6.23
CA PHE A 141 -10.76 -1.64 -7.29
C PHE A 141 -11.36 -0.81 -8.43
N THR A 142 -11.91 0.36 -8.11
CA THR A 142 -12.85 1.06 -9.02
C THR A 142 -12.44 2.49 -9.39
N GLY A 143 -11.58 3.12 -8.61
CA GLY A 143 -11.27 4.54 -8.65
C GLY A 143 -12.38 5.46 -8.12
N VAL A 144 -13.41 4.90 -7.48
CA VAL A 144 -14.59 5.62 -7.00
C VAL A 144 -14.55 5.76 -5.48
N LYS A 145 -14.88 6.95 -4.98
CA LYS A 145 -14.95 7.23 -3.54
C LYS A 145 -16.27 6.72 -2.96
N THR A 146 -16.19 5.89 -1.95
CA THR A 146 -17.37 5.37 -1.23
C THR A 146 -17.29 5.68 0.27
N THR A 147 -18.40 5.50 0.95
CA THR A 147 -18.50 5.55 2.41
C THR A 147 -19.60 4.60 2.89
N TRP A 148 -19.65 4.35 4.19
CA TRP A 148 -20.67 3.54 4.85
C TRP A 148 -21.39 4.32 5.94
N HIS A 149 -22.55 3.82 6.35
CA HIS A 149 -23.17 4.34 7.55
C HIS A 149 -22.30 4.00 8.78
N GLY A 150 -21.99 4.99 9.61
CA GLY A 150 -21.14 4.81 10.80
C GLY A 150 -19.64 5.05 10.58
N TYR A 151 -19.19 5.20 9.33
CA TYR A 151 -17.86 5.77 9.03
C TYR A 151 -17.91 7.30 9.20
N ASP A 152 -16.75 7.96 9.30
CA ASP A 152 -16.68 9.42 9.42
C ASP A 152 -17.41 10.11 8.25
N MET A 153 -18.63 10.60 8.52
CA MET A 153 -19.50 11.27 7.55
C MET A 153 -19.19 12.77 7.42
N THR A 154 -17.96 13.20 7.75
CA THR A 154 -17.47 14.56 7.46
C THR A 154 -17.68 14.96 6.00
N ILE A 155 -17.69 13.98 5.10
CA ILE A 155 -18.05 14.18 3.68
C ILE A 155 -19.45 13.62 3.43
N MET A 156 -20.40 14.50 3.14
CA MET A 156 -21.77 14.12 2.80
C MET A 156 -21.81 13.38 1.46
N PRO A 157 -22.31 12.13 1.42
CA PRO A 157 -22.47 11.41 0.16
C PRO A 157 -23.54 12.07 -0.69
N LYS A 158 -23.30 12.15 -2.00
CA LYS A 158 -24.27 12.69 -2.98
C LYS A 158 -25.10 11.62 -3.64
N TRP A 159 -24.67 10.37 -3.53
CA TRP A 159 -25.28 9.22 -4.17
C TRP A 159 -25.44 8.09 -3.17
N TYR A 160 -26.47 7.28 -3.38
CA TYR A 160 -26.75 6.09 -2.60
C TYR A 160 -26.90 4.89 -3.54
N CYS A 161 -26.16 3.83 -3.26
CA CYS A 161 -26.33 2.55 -3.95
C CYS A 161 -27.38 1.73 -3.20
N ARG A 162 -28.53 1.50 -3.82
CA ARG A 162 -29.60 0.66 -3.27
C ARG A 162 -29.60 -0.68 -3.98
N TYR A 163 -29.80 -1.76 -3.23
CA TYR A 163 -30.07 -3.08 -3.81
C TYR A 163 -31.55 -3.42 -3.63
N GLN A 164 -32.25 -3.65 -4.73
CA GLN A 164 -33.67 -4.01 -4.73
C GLN A 164 -33.96 -4.94 -5.90
N ASN A 165 -34.88 -5.90 -5.74
CA ASN A 165 -35.29 -6.79 -6.84
C ASN A 165 -34.12 -7.47 -7.59
N LYS A 166 -33.08 -7.88 -6.86
CA LYS A 166 -31.85 -8.48 -7.43
C LYS A 166 -31.05 -7.58 -8.37
N SER A 167 -31.17 -6.26 -8.22
CA SER A 167 -30.44 -5.28 -9.03
C SER A 167 -29.97 -4.11 -8.17
N PHE A 168 -28.84 -3.53 -8.57
CA PHE A 168 -28.37 -2.28 -7.99
C PHE A 168 -29.06 -1.10 -8.67
N TYR A 169 -29.35 -0.08 -7.88
CA TYR A 169 -29.89 1.20 -8.30
C TYR A 169 -29.05 2.30 -7.69
N LEU A 170 -28.90 3.39 -8.44
CA LEU A 170 -28.16 4.55 -8.02
C LEU A 170 -29.13 5.72 -7.85
N ASP A 171 -29.34 6.12 -6.61
CA ASP A 171 -30.25 7.20 -6.27
C ASP A 171 -29.43 8.43 -5.84
N LYS A 172 -29.74 9.60 -6.41
CA LYS A 172 -29.12 10.86 -6.00
C LYS A 172 -29.74 11.33 -4.68
N ILE A 173 -28.89 11.70 -3.73
CA ILE A 173 -29.28 12.26 -2.44
C ILE A 173 -29.43 13.76 -2.62
N GLN A 174 -30.67 14.25 -2.52
CA GLN A 174 -31.01 15.65 -2.77
C GLN A 174 -30.81 16.52 -1.54
N ASP A 175 -31.12 15.99 -0.36
CA ASP A 175 -31.05 16.74 0.88
C ASP A 175 -30.66 15.86 2.08
N LYS A 176 -30.39 16.52 3.21
CA LYS A 176 -30.02 15.87 4.46
C LYS A 176 -31.14 14.99 5.02
N LYS A 177 -32.41 15.35 4.83
CA LYS A 177 -33.54 14.56 5.36
C LYS A 177 -33.65 13.21 4.65
N GLN A 178 -33.40 13.19 3.35
CA GLN A 178 -33.32 11.98 2.55
C GLN A 178 -32.14 11.11 3.02
N LEU A 179 -30.96 11.73 3.25
CA LEU A 179 -29.82 11.01 3.82
C LEU A 179 -30.16 10.39 5.18
N ASP A 180 -30.74 11.16 6.10
CA ASP A 180 -31.13 10.68 7.44
C ASP A 180 -32.14 9.52 7.36
N SER A 181 -33.06 9.57 6.38
CA SER A 181 -34.03 8.50 6.13
C SER A 181 -33.35 7.23 5.61
N ILE A 182 -32.37 7.37 4.70
CA ILE A 182 -31.56 6.24 4.21
C ILE A 182 -30.74 5.63 5.35
N LEU A 183 -30.08 6.47 6.15
CA LEU A 183 -29.28 6.02 7.29
C LEU A 183 -30.14 5.31 8.34
N ALA A 184 -31.38 5.73 8.56
CA ALA A 184 -32.31 5.05 9.44
C ALA A 184 -32.65 3.61 8.96
N ILE A 185 -32.74 3.39 7.65
CA ILE A 185 -32.95 2.06 7.05
C ILE A 185 -31.71 1.19 7.20
N LEU A 186 -30.52 1.77 7.07
CA LEU A 186 -29.25 1.03 7.15
C LEU A 186 -28.80 0.76 8.59
N LYS A 187 -29.22 1.58 9.56
CA LYS A 187 -28.83 1.50 10.98
C LYS A 187 -28.94 0.11 11.62
N PRO A 188 -29.96 -0.73 11.34
CA PRO A 188 -30.06 -2.08 11.90
C PRO A 188 -28.99 -3.06 11.39
N TYR A 189 -28.28 -2.72 10.31
CA TYR A 189 -27.37 -3.60 9.59
C TYR A 189 -25.92 -3.18 9.80
N PRO A 190 -25.18 -3.72 10.77
CA PRO A 190 -23.84 -3.25 11.09
C PRO A 190 -22.87 -3.39 9.91
N THR A 191 -21.96 -2.44 9.76
CA THR A 191 -20.79 -2.55 8.90
C THR A 191 -19.79 -3.49 9.56
N ALA A 192 -19.66 -4.70 9.03
CA ALA A 192 -18.57 -5.60 9.43
C ALA A 192 -17.28 -5.09 8.79
N LEU A 193 -16.31 -4.70 9.64
CA LEU A 193 -14.90 -4.53 9.29
C LEU A 193 -14.24 -5.90 9.28
#